data_AF-A0A962IY66-F1
#
_entry.id   AF-A0A962IY66-F1
#
_cell.length_a   1.000
_cell.length_b   1.000
_cell.length_c   1.000
_cell.angle_alpha   90.00
_cell.angle_beta   90.00
_cell.angle_gamma   90.00
#
_symmetry.space_group_name_H-M   'P 1'
#
loop_
_entity.id
_entity.type
_entity.pdbx_description
1 polymer ?
#
loop_
_entity_poly.entity_id
_entity_poly.type
_entity_poly.pdbx_seq_one_letter_code
_entity_poly.pdbx_strand_id
1 'polypeptide(L)' 'DIAGKKLCIVEDVVTSGGQIVISAGDLRERGAVIDTALCVIDRESGGPEALTASGLSLRQLFTASELQSAQET' A
#
# COMPACT_ATOMS: atom_id res chain seq x y z
N ASP A 1 -23.09 1.34 3.63
CA ASP A 1 -22.27 2.29 4.40
C ASP A 1 -20.92 1.66 4.76
N ILE A 2 -19.87 2.47 4.85
CA ILE A 2 -18.48 2.07 5.17
C ILE A 2 -17.99 2.59 6.53
N ALA A 3 -18.73 3.47 7.18
CA ALA A 3 -18.39 3.98 8.51
C ALA A 3 -18.21 2.83 9.52
N GLY A 4 -17.13 2.88 10.30
CA GLY A 4 -16.74 1.86 11.28
C GLY A 4 -16.19 0.56 10.68
N LYS A 5 -16.16 0.40 9.35
CA LYS A 5 -15.63 -0.81 8.71
C LYS A 5 -14.13 -0.75 8.56
N LYS A 6 -13.46 -1.88 8.82
CA LYS A 6 -12.04 -2.07 8.49
C LYS A 6 -11.91 -2.46 7.02
N LEU A 7 -11.22 -1.63 6.24
CA LEU A 7 -10.98 -1.88 4.81
C LEU A 7 -9.48 -1.99 4.54
N CYS A 8 -9.13 -2.75 3.50
CA CYS A 8 -7.77 -2.89 3.00
C CYS A 8 -7.72 -2.31 1.58
N ILE A 9 -6.72 -1.47 1.31
CA ILE A 9 -6.44 -0.98 -0.04
C ILE A 9 -5.63 -2.06 -0.76
N VAL A 10 -6.02 -2.40 -1.99
CA VAL A 10 -5.32 -3.41 -2.81
C VAL A 10 -4.85 -2.75 -4.10
N GLU A 11 -3.55 -2.88 -4.37
CA GLU A 11 -2.89 -2.38 -5.57
C GLU A 11 -2.16 -3.53 -6.29
N ASP A 12 -1.89 -3.37 -7.58
CA ASP A 12 -1.00 -4.26 -8.31
C ASP A 12 0.47 -3.93 -7.98
N VAL A 13 0.86 -2.67 -8.14
CA VAL A 13 2.24 -2.19 -8.04
C VAL A 13 2.30 -0.92 -7.21
N VAL A 14 3.21 -0.87 -6.24
CA VAL A 14 3.46 0.32 -5.44
C VAL A 14 4.81 0.92 -5.83
N THR A 15 4.80 2.21 -6.15
CA THR A 15 6.02 3.00 -6.37
C THR A 15 6.25 3.93 -5.18
N SER A 16 5.76 5.17 -5.23
CA SER A 16 5.88 6.15 -4.15
C SER A 16 4.79 6.02 -3.08
N GLY A 17 3.71 5.29 -3.35
CA GLY A 17 2.58 5.12 -2.42
C GLY A 17 1.66 6.34 -2.27
N GLY A 18 1.91 7.45 -2.97
CA GLY A 18 1.16 8.70 -2.79
C GLY A 18 -0.35 8.57 -3.02
N GLN A 19 -0.76 7.81 -4.05
CA GLN A 19 -2.18 7.61 -4.35
C GLN A 19 -2.90 6.81 -3.25
N ILE A 20 -2.22 5.82 -2.66
CA ILE A 20 -2.75 5.03 -1.53
C ILE A 20 -3.00 5.93 -0.33
N VAL A 21 -2.07 6.84 -0.03
CA VAL A 21 -2.21 7.80 1.08
C VAL A 21 -3.42 8.70 0.90
N ILE A 22 -3.60 9.26 -0.31
CA ILE A 22 -4.76 10.11 -0.64
C ILE A 22 -6.06 9.32 -0.46
N SER A 23 -6.15 8.14 -1.09
CA SER A 23 -7.37 7.32 -1.02
C SER A 23 -7.67 6.81 0.40
N ALA A 24 -6.65 6.53 1.21
CA ALA A 24 -6.84 6.19 2.62
C ALA A 24 -7.40 7.39 3.41
N GLY A 25 -6.94 8.60 3.12
CA GLY A 25 -7.49 9.85 3.68
C GLY A 25 -8.98 9.99 3.37
N ASP A 26 -9.34 9.93 2.09
CA ASP A 26 -10.74 10.07 1.63
C ASP A 26 -11.68 9.02 2.27
N LEU A 27 -11.19 7.79 2.46
CA LEU A 27 -11.96 6.71 3.10
C LEU A 27 -12.09 6.92 4.61
N ARG A 28 -11.03 7.40 5.28
CA ARG A 28 -11.03 7.73 6.71
C ARG A 28 -11.97 8.90 7.01
N GLU A 29 -12.04 9.91 6.15
CA GLU A 29 -13.01 11.03 6.26
C GLU A 29 -14.46 10.54 6.24
N ARG A 30 -14.73 9.42 5.57
CA ARG A 30 -16.03 8.75 5.51
C ARG A 30 -16.25 7.75 6.66
N GLY A 31 -15.37 7.75 7.65
CA GLY A 31 -15.45 6.95 8.86
C GLY A 31 -14.92 5.52 8.73
N ALA A 32 -14.28 5.16 7.62
CA ALA A 32 -13.66 3.84 7.49
C ALA A 32 -12.36 3.74 8.31
N VAL A 33 -12.04 2.55 8.79
CA VAL A 33 -10.77 2.22 9.44
C VAL A 33 -9.84 1.66 8.37
N ILE A 34 -8.80 2.41 8.00
CA ILE A 34 -7.77 2.00 7.05
C ILE A 34 -6.44 1.98 7.80
N ASP A 35 -5.79 0.82 7.89
CA ASP A 35 -4.46 0.66 8.51
C ASP A 35 -3.47 -0.12 7.64
N THR A 36 -3.94 -0.72 6.55
CA THR A 36 -3.15 -1.65 5.73
C THR A 36 -3.42 -1.43 4.25
N ALA A 37 -2.35 -1.42 3.45
CA ALA A 37 -2.39 -1.58 2.01
C ALA A 37 -1.67 -2.88 1.62
N LEU A 38 -2.23 -3.61 0.66
CA LEU A 38 -1.67 -4.82 0.07
C LEU A 38 -1.29 -4.54 -1.38
N CYS A 39 -0.12 -4.99 -1.82
CA CYS A 39 0.23 -5.00 -3.23
C CYS A 39 0.90 -6.29 -3.66
N VAL A 40 0.91 -6.54 -4.97
CA VAL A 40 1.67 -7.65 -5.53
C VAL A 40 3.16 -7.29 -5.56
N ILE A 41 3.51 -6.10 -6.03
CA ILE A 41 4.91 -5.69 -6.22
C ILE A 41 5.17 -4.35 -5.53
N ASP A 42 6.13 -4.31 -4.63
CA ASP A 42 6.77 -3.07 -4.20
C ASP A 42 7.96 -2.77 -5.11
N ARG A 43 7.95 -1.62 -5.77
CA ARG A 43 9.05 -1.16 -6.65
C ARG A 43 10.21 -0.52 -5.88
N GLU A 44 10.16 -0.52 -4.55
CA GLU A 44 11.22 -0.01 -3.68
C GLU A 44 11.54 1.47 -3.98
N SER A 45 10.51 2.25 -4.29
CA SER A 45 10.60 3.66 -4.70
C SER A 45 10.08 4.64 -3.63
N GLY A 46 10.13 4.23 -2.35
CA GLY A 46 9.69 5.05 -1.20
C GLY A 46 8.26 4.79 -0.72
N GLY A 47 7.59 3.77 -1.27
CA GLY A 47 6.21 3.39 -0.90
C GLY A 47 6.03 3.04 0.58
N PRO A 48 6.81 2.10 1.14
CA PRO A 48 6.71 1.73 2.56
C PRO A 48 6.84 2.92 3.52
N GLU A 49 7.77 3.84 3.25
CA GLU A 49 8.02 5.02 4.07
C GLU A 49 6.85 6.00 4.02
N ALA A 50 6.33 6.29 2.82
CA ALA A 50 5.20 7.18 2.63
C ALA A 50 3.93 6.66 3.32
N LEU A 51 3.67 5.35 3.23
CA LEU A 51 2.54 4.70 3.89
C LEU A 51 2.71 4.73 5.41
N THR A 52 3.90 4.40 5.92
CA THR A 52 4.19 4.41 7.35
C THR A 52 3.98 5.81 7.95
N ALA A 53 4.47 6.85 7.27
CA ALA A 53 4.26 8.25 7.66
C ALA A 53 2.77 8.64 7.73
N SER A 54 1.91 7.93 7.00
CA SER A 54 0.47 8.14 6.94
C SER A 54 -0.33 7.17 7.85
N GLY A 55 0.36 6.40 8.70
CA GLY A 55 -0.24 5.40 9.58
C GLY A 55 -0.80 4.20 8.84
N LEU A 56 -0.17 3.79 7.73
CA LEU A 56 -0.50 2.62 6.93
C LEU A 56 0.68 1.64 6.95
N SER A 57 0.39 0.34 7.04
CA SER A 57 1.37 -0.71 6.76
C SER A 57 1.26 -1.17 5.32
N LEU A 58 2.35 -1.18 4.56
CA LEU A 58 2.40 -1.88 3.28
C LEU A 58 2.63 -3.38 3.52
N ARG A 59 1.89 -4.21 2.77
CA ARG A 59 2.11 -5.65 2.65
C ARG A 59 2.31 -5.95 1.18
N GLN A 60 3.50 -6.35 0.79
CA GLN A 60 3.85 -6.71 -0.56
C GLN A 60 4.02 -8.23 -0.69
N LEU A 61 3.68 -8.79 -1.84
CA LEU A 61 4.01 -10.18 -2.15
C LEU A 61 5.45 -10.33 -2.63
N PHE A 62 5.92 -9.38 -3.45
CA PHE A 62 7.28 -9.33 -3.96
C PHE A 62 7.87 -7.91 -3.90
N THR A 63 9.19 -7.81 -3.81
CA THR A 63 9.93 -6.58 -4.11
C THR A 63 10.49 -6.59 -5.54
N ALA A 64 10.84 -5.43 -6.07
CA ALA A 64 11.52 -5.33 -7.35
C ALA A 64 12.85 -6.09 -7.34
N SER A 65 13.60 -6.02 -6.25
CA SER A 65 14.83 -6.78 -6.06
C SER A 65 14.61 -8.30 -6.13
N GLU A 66 13.57 -8.83 -5.47
CA GLU A 66 13.24 -10.26 -5.53
C GLU A 66 12.91 -10.74 -6.94
N LEU A 67 12.14 -9.94 -7.69
CA LEU A 67 11.81 -10.25 -9.08
C LEU A 67 13.02 -10.18 -10.00
N GLN A 68 13.93 -9.22 -9.78
CA GLN A 68 15.16 -9.12 -10.55
C GLN A 68 16.06 -10.35 -10.32
N SER A 69 16.25 -10.77 -9.07
CA SER A 69 17.03 -11.97 -8.75
C SER A 69 16.43 -13.25 -9.35
N ALA A 70 15.11 -13.33 -9.49
CA ALA A 70 14.44 -14.50 -10.08
C ALA A 70 14.64 -14.63 -11.60
N GLN A 71 14.99 -13.54 -12.31
CA GLN A 71 15.20 -13.54 -13.77
C GLN A 71 16.59 -14.00 -14.19
N GLU A 72 17.54 -14.04 -13.26
CA GLU A 72 18.94 -14.41 -13.52
C GLU A 72 19.19 -15.94 -13.45
N THR A 73 18.13 -16.73 -13.22
CA THR A 73 18.14 -18.20 -13.14
C THR A 73 17.53 -18.83 -14.39
#